data_AF-A0A6H2F5Z0-F1
#
_entry.id   AF-A0A6H2F5Z0-F1
#
_cell.length_a   1.000
_cell.length_b   1.000
_cell.length_c   1.000
_cell.angle_alpha   90.00
_cell.angle_beta   90.00
_cell.angle_gamma   90.00
#
_symmetry.space_group_name_H-M   'P 1'
#
loop_
_entity.id
_entity.type
_entity.pdbx_description
1 polymer ?
#
loop_
_entity_poly.entity_id
_entity_poly.type
_entity_poly.pdbx_seq_one_letter_code
_entity_poly.pdbx_strand_id
1 'polypeptide(L)'
;MAKKIKTYVKLQVSAGIANPSPPIGPALGQHGVNIMDFCKKFNVQTSNLEKGMPIPVIITIYSDRSFSFITKTPPASFLIKKAIGIKSGSSKPKLEKIGKITHDQIRQIAKLKSVDMTGINIEAMMLSIEGTALSMGLVIED
;
A
#
# COMPACT_ATOMS: atom_id res chain seq x y z
N MET A 1 -28.06 0.98 11.13
CA MET A 1 -28.63 1.58 9.89
C MET A 1 -27.49 2.01 8.98
N ALA A 2 -27.40 1.48 7.77
CA ALA A 2 -26.29 1.75 6.86
C ALA A 2 -26.40 3.18 6.29
N LYS A 3 -25.46 4.06 6.62
CA LYS A 3 -25.37 5.39 6.02
C LYS A 3 -25.23 5.25 4.50
N LYS A 4 -26.00 6.02 3.71
CA LYS A 4 -25.90 6.01 2.24
C LYS A 4 -24.49 6.43 1.81
N ILE A 5 -23.83 5.56 1.06
CA ILE A 5 -22.50 5.78 0.52
C ILE A 5 -22.65 6.63 -0.73
N LYS A 6 -21.92 7.74 -0.78
CA LYS A 6 -21.92 8.67 -1.91
C LYS A 6 -20.90 8.24 -2.96
N THR A 7 -19.67 7.96 -2.54
CA THR A 7 -18.54 7.56 -3.41
C THR A 7 -17.46 6.85 -2.61
N TYR A 8 -16.72 5.97 -3.29
CA TYR A 8 -15.45 5.42 -2.82
C TYR A 8 -14.28 6.13 -3.52
N VAL A 9 -13.34 6.67 -2.76
CA VAL A 9 -12.11 7.26 -3.27
C VAL A 9 -10.94 6.35 -2.88
N LYS A 10 -10.14 5.92 -3.85
CA LYS A 10 -8.92 5.14 -3.62
C LYS A 10 -7.73 6.07 -3.80
N LEU A 11 -6.95 6.26 -2.75
CA LEU A 11 -5.77 7.14 -2.75
C LEU A 11 -4.57 6.39 -2.20
N GLN A 12 -3.38 6.75 -2.69
CA GLN A 12 -2.11 6.27 -2.16
C GLN A 12 -1.45 7.40 -1.39
N VAL A 13 -1.18 7.16 -0.10
CA VAL A 13 -0.66 8.20 0.81
C VAL A 13 0.61 7.68 1.48
N SER A 14 1.64 8.52 1.55
CA SER A 14 2.88 8.18 2.25
C SER A 14 2.66 8.18 3.76
N ALA A 15 2.97 7.06 4.41
CA ALA A 15 2.88 6.86 5.85
C ALA A 15 3.69 7.90 6.63
N GLY A 16 3.13 8.42 7.72
CA GLY A 16 3.83 9.35 8.63
C GLY A 16 4.15 10.74 8.08
N ILE A 17 3.89 11.02 6.81
CA ILE A 17 4.07 12.33 6.16
C ILE A 17 2.84 12.62 5.28
N ALA A 18 1.63 12.37 5.80
CA ALA A 18 0.42 12.75 5.09
C ALA A 18 0.26 14.28 5.13
N ASN A 19 0.80 14.93 4.12
CA ASN A 19 0.58 16.35 3.85
C ASN A 19 -0.56 16.50 2.84
N PRO A 20 -1.28 17.64 2.84
CA PRO A 20 -2.25 17.99 1.81
C PRO A 20 -1.51 18.31 0.50
N SER A 21 -0.87 17.29 -0.07
CA SER A 21 -0.15 17.37 -1.32
C SER A 21 -1.16 17.50 -2.47
N PRO A 22 -0.81 18.12 -3.62
CA PRO A 22 -1.69 18.27 -4.78
C PRO A 22 -2.40 16.99 -5.26
N PRO A 23 -1.94 15.75 -5.05
CA PRO A 23 -2.74 14.56 -5.37
C PRO A 23 -3.92 14.28 -4.41
N ILE A 24 -3.80 14.68 -3.14
CA ILE A 24 -4.82 14.39 -2.10
C ILE A 24 -5.84 15.52 -2.01
N GLY A 25 -5.37 16.77 -2.14
CA GLY A 25 -6.20 17.97 -1.99
C GLY A 25 -7.40 18.03 -2.94
N PRO A 26 -7.22 17.94 -4.27
CA PRO A 26 -8.30 17.95 -5.25
C PRO A 26 -9.21 16.72 -5.12
N ALA A 27 -8.63 15.53 -4.94
CA ALA A 27 -9.39 14.27 -4.89
C ALA A 27 -10.35 14.19 -3.70
N LEU A 28 -9.97 14.74 -2.53
CA LEU A 28 -10.84 14.77 -1.34
C LEU A 28 -11.64 16.07 -1.22
N GLY A 29 -11.07 17.20 -1.66
CA GLY A 29 -11.70 18.50 -1.64
C GLY A 29 -12.94 18.58 -2.54
N GLN A 30 -12.91 17.94 -3.71
CA GLN A 30 -14.07 17.85 -4.61
C GLN A 30 -15.30 17.19 -3.96
N HIS A 31 -15.08 16.35 -2.94
CA HIS A 31 -16.15 15.65 -2.24
C HIS A 31 -16.52 16.28 -0.89
N GLY A 32 -15.89 17.41 -0.53
CA GLY A 32 -16.18 18.15 0.70
C GLY A 32 -15.69 17.47 1.98
N VAL A 33 -14.65 16.63 1.88
CA VAL A 33 -14.04 15.94 3.03
C VAL A 33 -13.00 16.85 3.69
N ASN A 34 -12.95 16.85 5.03
CA ASN A 34 -11.94 17.61 5.77
C ASN A 34 -10.56 16.95 5.64
N ILE A 35 -9.73 17.49 4.74
CA ILE A 35 -8.40 16.94 4.39
C ILE A 35 -7.49 16.92 5.63
N MET A 36 -7.57 17.94 6.49
CA MET A 36 -6.70 18.05 7.66
C MET A 36 -7.01 16.97 8.72
N ASP A 37 -8.30 16.68 8.93
CA ASP A 37 -8.72 15.61 9.84
C ASP A 37 -8.33 14.23 9.31
N PHE A 38 -8.43 14.03 7.99
CA PHE A 38 -7.94 12.81 7.36
C PHE A 38 -6.43 12.63 7.55
N CYS A 39 -5.63 13.66 7.25
CA CYS A 39 -4.17 13.63 7.42
C CYS A 39 -3.77 13.32 8.87
N LYS A 40 -4.43 13.92 9.87
CA LYS A 40 -4.17 13.65 11.29
C LYS A 40 -4.51 12.20 11.67
N LYS A 41 -5.73 11.74 11.36
CA LYS A 41 -6.16 10.37 11.70
C LYS A 41 -5.31 9.33 10.99
N PHE A 42 -4.94 9.59 9.73
CA PHE A 42 -4.06 8.71 8.96
C PHE A 42 -2.64 8.67 9.56
N ASN A 43 -2.06 9.81 9.94
CA ASN A 43 -0.75 9.83 10.59
C ASN A 43 -0.75 9.08 11.92
N VAL A 44 -1.82 9.17 12.72
CA VAL A 44 -1.95 8.40 13.97
C VAL A 44 -2.01 6.89 13.68
N GLN A 45 -2.86 6.46 12.75
CA GLN A 45 -2.96 5.03 12.39
C GLN A 45 -1.68 4.49 11.74
N THR A 46 -0.95 5.33 11.01
CA THR A 46 0.29 4.95 10.32
C THR A 46 1.55 5.26 11.13
N SER A 47 1.42 5.71 12.38
CA SER A 47 2.56 5.96 13.27
C SER A 47 3.35 4.68 13.59
N ASN A 48 2.69 3.52 13.53
CA ASN A 48 3.32 2.21 13.74
C ASN A 48 4.02 1.68 12.49
N LEU A 49 3.81 2.30 11.33
CA LEU A 49 4.39 1.89 10.05
C LEU A 49 5.55 2.83 9.69
N GLU A 50 6.53 2.31 8.95
CA GLU A 50 7.71 3.09 8.61
C GLU A 50 7.36 4.33 7.78
N LYS A 51 7.91 5.48 8.19
CA LYS A 51 7.68 6.78 7.55
C LYS A 51 8.11 6.72 6.07
N GLY A 52 7.24 7.18 5.19
CA GLY A 52 7.47 7.21 3.74
C GLY A 52 6.96 5.99 2.96
N MET A 53 6.40 4.97 3.62
CA MET A 53 5.77 3.86 2.91
C MET A 53 4.47 4.29 2.21
N PRO A 54 4.29 4.06 0.91
CA PRO A 54 3.01 4.30 0.25
C PRO A 54 1.98 3.29 0.75
N ILE A 55 0.95 3.80 1.42
CA ILE A 55 -0.15 3.02 1.97
C ILE A 55 -1.40 3.33 1.12
N PRO A 56 -2.02 2.31 0.51
CA PRO A 56 -3.28 2.49 -0.18
C PRO A 56 -4.40 2.62 0.85
N VAL A 57 -5.23 3.64 0.68
CA VAL A 57 -6.36 3.96 1.54
C VAL A 57 -7.63 3.97 0.71
N ILE A 58 -8.67 3.29 1.22
CA ILE A 58 -10.01 3.37 0.65
C ILE A 58 -10.83 4.28 1.56
N ILE A 59 -11.26 5.41 1.01
CA ILE A 59 -12.05 6.42 1.70
C ILE A 59 -13.49 6.28 1.22
N THR A 60 -14.38 5.96 2.14
CA THR A 60 -15.82 5.88 1.91
C THR A 60 -16.44 7.19 2.36
N ILE A 61 -17.04 7.92 1.42
CA ILE A 61 -17.67 9.20 1.68
C ILE A 61 -19.18 8.98 1.76
N TYR A 62 -19.80 9.43 2.84
CA TYR A 62 -21.23 9.32 3.07
C TYR A 62 -21.97 10.59 2.66
N SER A 63 -23.28 10.51 2.48
CA SER A 63 -24.13 11.63 2.06
C SER A 63 -24.14 12.81 3.04
N ASP A 64 -23.87 12.55 4.33
CA ASP A 64 -23.79 13.53 5.42
C ASP A 64 -22.44 14.26 5.48
N ARG A 65 -21.59 14.13 4.46
CA ARG A 65 -20.20 14.63 4.41
C ARG A 65 -19.28 13.98 5.45
N SER A 66 -19.74 12.97 6.17
CA SER A 66 -18.85 12.14 6.98
C SER A 66 -18.03 11.23 6.08
N PHE A 67 -16.83 10.87 6.55
CA PHE A 67 -15.95 9.94 5.86
C PHE A 67 -15.50 8.84 6.81
N SER A 68 -15.40 7.63 6.28
CA SER A 68 -14.69 6.52 6.90
C SER A 68 -13.54 6.14 5.99
N PHE A 69 -12.40 5.75 6.55
CA PHE A 69 -11.28 5.31 5.75
C PHE A 69 -10.73 4.00 6.30
N ILE A 70 -10.32 3.13 5.39
CA ILE A 70 -9.68 1.86 5.69
C ILE A 70 -8.29 1.93 5.10
N THR A 71 -7.29 1.89 5.96
CA THR A 71 -5.88 1.74 5.60
C THR A 71 -5.63 0.26 5.28
N LYS A 72 -4.92 0.00 4.19
CA LYS A 72 -4.45 -1.35 3.85
C LYS A 72 -2.95 -1.44 4.05
N THR A 73 -2.40 -2.63 4.13
CA THR A 73 -0.95 -2.83 4.11
C THR A 73 -0.31 -2.25 2.85
N PRO A 74 0.97 -1.82 2.96
CA PRO A 74 1.74 -1.35 1.81
C PRO A 74 1.79 -2.38 0.68
N PRO A 75 1.93 -1.95 -0.58
CA PRO A 75 2.04 -2.84 -1.72
C PRO A 75 3.27 -3.76 -1.58
N ALA A 76 3.12 -5.03 -1.96
CA ALA A 76 4.23 -5.98 -1.96
C ALA A 76 5.41 -5.45 -2.78
N SER A 77 5.13 -4.78 -3.91
CA SER A 77 6.14 -4.13 -4.74
C SER A 77 7.01 -3.13 -3.97
N PHE A 78 6.45 -2.38 -3.02
CA PHE A 78 7.23 -1.43 -2.22
C PHE A 78 8.06 -2.17 -1.15
N LEU A 79 7.51 -3.19 -0.50
CA LEU A 79 8.23 -3.99 0.51
C LEU A 79 9.39 -4.78 -0.11
N ILE A 80 9.22 -5.28 -1.32
CA ILE A 80 10.26 -5.98 -2.07
C ILE A 80 11.38 -5.00 -2.49
N LYS A 81 11.01 -3.83 -3.05
CA LYS A 81 11.98 -2.75 -3.35
C LYS A 81 12.75 -2.32 -2.09
N LYS A 82 12.00 -2.23 -1.00
CA LYS A 82 12.38 -2.33 0.41
C LYS A 82 13.63 -3.18 0.67
N ALA A 83 13.38 -4.48 0.65
CA ALA A 83 14.31 -5.52 1.05
C ALA A 83 15.58 -5.56 0.19
N ILE A 84 15.48 -5.16 -1.08
CA ILE A 84 16.59 -5.22 -2.05
C ILE A 84 17.31 -3.87 -2.17
N GLY A 85 16.75 -2.78 -1.64
CA GLY A 85 17.34 -1.44 -1.69
C GLY A 85 17.25 -0.74 -3.05
N ILE A 86 16.38 -1.21 -3.96
CA ILE A 86 16.19 -0.63 -5.30
C ILE A 86 15.10 0.44 -5.31
N LYS A 87 15.31 1.52 -6.08
CA LYS A 87 14.35 2.64 -6.19
C LYS A 87 13.34 2.45 -7.33
N SER A 88 13.75 1.80 -8.42
CA SER A 88 12.95 1.57 -9.63
C SER A 88 12.85 0.08 -9.95
N GLY A 89 11.69 -0.34 -10.46
CA GLY A 89 11.51 -1.70 -11.01
C GLY A 89 12.15 -1.81 -12.40
N SER A 90 12.27 -3.03 -12.93
CA SER A 90 12.84 -3.24 -14.26
C SER A 90 11.91 -2.65 -15.32
N SER A 91 12.45 -1.87 -16.25
CA SER A 91 11.70 -1.38 -17.42
C SER A 91 11.32 -2.53 -18.36
N LYS A 92 12.05 -3.65 -18.30
CA LYS A 92 11.78 -4.87 -19.07
C LYS A 92 11.90 -6.10 -18.16
N PRO A 93 10.84 -6.46 -17.40
CA PRO A 93 10.89 -7.49 -16.36
C PRO A 93 11.42 -8.86 -16.82
N LYS A 94 11.19 -9.23 -18.08
CA LYS A 94 11.62 -10.51 -18.64
C LYS A 94 13.05 -10.50 -19.20
N LEU A 95 13.62 -9.32 -19.48
CA LEU A 95 14.91 -9.17 -20.17
C LEU A 95 15.99 -8.64 -19.23
N GLU A 96 15.65 -7.69 -18.36
CA GLU A 96 16.59 -7.04 -17.45
C GLU A 96 16.25 -7.42 -16.01
N LYS A 97 17.10 -8.28 -15.43
CA LYS A 97 17.01 -8.68 -14.03
C LYS A 97 17.72 -7.64 -13.18
N ILE A 98 16.96 -6.92 -12.35
CA ILE A 98 17.47 -5.74 -11.61
C ILE A 98 17.82 -6.02 -10.15
N GLY A 99 17.72 -7.28 -9.72
CA GLY A 99 18.02 -7.65 -8.35
C GLY A 99 17.65 -9.10 -8.02
N LYS A 100 18.05 -9.52 -6.83
CA LYS A 100 17.80 -10.85 -6.27
C LYS A 100 17.03 -10.70 -4.97
N ILE A 101 16.11 -11.62 -4.69
CA ILE A 101 15.37 -11.71 -3.43
C ILE A 101 15.46 -13.14 -2.91
N THR A 102 15.68 -13.29 -1.60
CA THR A 102 15.74 -14.62 -0.97
C THR A 102 14.38 -15.10 -0.49
N HIS A 103 14.19 -16.42 -0.41
CA HIS A 103 12.94 -16.99 0.13
C HIS A 103 12.65 -16.52 1.56
N ASP A 104 13.68 -16.31 2.39
CA ASP A 104 13.51 -15.77 3.74
C ASP A 104 12.95 -14.34 3.74
N GLN A 105 13.42 -13.49 2.83
CA GLN A 105 12.88 -12.12 2.69
C GLN A 105 11.42 -12.15 2.23
N ILE A 106 11.08 -13.03 1.28
CA ILE A 106 9.70 -13.23 0.83
C ILE A 106 8.82 -13.67 1.99
N ARG A 107 9.30 -14.61 2.81
CA ARG A 107 8.57 -15.11 3.98
C ARG A 107 8.34 -14.02 5.03
N GLN A 108 9.33 -13.17 5.29
CA GLN A 108 9.18 -12.03 6.19
C GLN A 108 8.15 -11.03 5.66
N ILE A 109 8.21 -10.70 4.36
CA ILE A 109 7.25 -9.81 3.70
C ILE A 109 5.84 -10.42 3.73
N ALA A 110 5.70 -11.73 3.52
CA ALA A 110 4.43 -12.46 3.61
C ALA A 110 3.82 -12.37 5.01
N LYS A 111 4.63 -12.57 6.06
CA LYS A 111 4.17 -12.44 7.45
C LYS A 111 3.72 -11.02 7.76
N LEU A 112 4.47 -10.00 7.35
CA LEU A 112 4.10 -8.60 7.55
C LEU A 112 2.80 -8.24 6.80
N LYS A 113 2.58 -8.81 5.62
CA LYS A 113 1.40 -8.55 4.79
C LYS A 113 0.20 -9.44 5.11
N SER A 114 0.37 -10.46 5.95
CA SER A 114 -0.63 -11.51 6.21
C SER A 114 -2.00 -11.00 6.64
N VAL A 115 -2.06 -9.88 7.38
CA VAL A 115 -3.31 -9.29 7.89
C VAL A 115 -4.25 -8.80 6.79
N ASP A 116 -3.71 -8.43 5.63
CA ASP A 116 -4.47 -7.88 4.49
C ASP A 116 -4.43 -8.79 3.26
N MET A 117 -3.77 -9.93 3.36
CA MET A 117 -3.58 -10.82 2.23
C MET A 117 -4.63 -11.92 2.23
N THR A 118 -5.29 -12.09 1.08
CA THR A 118 -6.24 -13.19 0.88
C THR A 118 -5.47 -14.47 0.59
N GLY A 119 -4.92 -15.10 1.63
CA GLY A 119 -4.21 -16.37 1.54
C GLY A 119 -4.63 -17.28 2.68
N ILE A 120 -5.02 -18.52 2.36
CA ILE A 120 -5.39 -19.53 3.37
C ILE A 120 -4.14 -19.93 4.18
N ASN A 121 -2.98 -20.05 3.51
CA ASN A 121 -1.70 -20.45 4.09
C ASN A 121 -0.59 -19.44 3.77
N ILE A 122 0.45 -19.41 4.61
CA ILE A 122 1.64 -18.56 4.43
C ILE A 122 2.36 -18.86 3.10
N GLU A 123 2.37 -20.12 2.65
CA GLU A 123 2.96 -20.51 1.36
C GLU A 123 2.23 -19.89 0.16
N ALA A 124 0.89 -19.85 0.20
CA ALA A 124 0.11 -19.17 -0.84
C ALA A 124 0.38 -17.65 -0.86
N MET A 125 0.65 -17.08 0.33
CA MET A 125 1.07 -15.68 0.44
C MET A 125 2.46 -15.46 -0.15
N MET A 126 3.40 -16.37 0.10
CA MET A 126 4.73 -16.33 -0.51
C MET A 126 4.64 -16.39 -2.04
N LEU A 127 3.87 -17.33 -2.60
CA LEU A 127 3.69 -17.46 -4.05
C LEU A 127 3.18 -16.18 -4.73
N SER A 128 2.28 -15.44 -4.08
CA SER A 128 1.79 -14.18 -4.70
C SER A 128 2.84 -13.06 -4.62
N ILE A 129 3.68 -13.07 -3.58
CA ILE A 129 4.80 -12.12 -3.44
C ILE A 129 5.90 -12.47 -4.45
N GLU A 130 6.17 -13.76 -4.66
CA GLU A 130 7.06 -14.27 -5.71
C GLU A 130 6.60 -13.83 -7.10
N GLY A 131 5.31 -14.00 -7.42
CA GLY A 131 4.73 -13.53 -8.67
C GLY A 131 4.89 -12.02 -8.86
N THR A 132 4.79 -11.24 -7.78
CA THR A 132 5.05 -9.80 -7.79
C THR A 132 6.53 -9.49 -8.02
N ALA A 133 7.45 -10.24 -7.40
CA ALA A 133 8.89 -10.08 -7.58
C ALA A 133 9.30 -10.38 -9.04
N LEU A 134 8.80 -11.48 -9.61
CA LEU A 134 9.03 -11.87 -11.00
C LEU A 134 8.50 -10.80 -11.98
N SER A 135 7.32 -10.24 -11.71
CA SER A 135 6.72 -9.17 -12.52
C SER A 135 7.52 -7.87 -12.48
N MET A 136 8.39 -7.68 -11.47
CA MET A 136 9.31 -6.53 -11.38
C MET A 136 10.70 -6.80 -11.98
N GLY A 137 10.95 -8.02 -12.47
CA GLY A 137 12.25 -8.44 -13.00
C GLY A 137 13.25 -8.78 -11.91
N LEU A 138 12.81 -9.38 -10.82
CA LEU A 138 13.68 -9.91 -9.77
C LEU A 138 13.87 -11.41 -9.93
N VAL A 139 15.07 -11.88 -9.59
CA VAL A 139 15.38 -13.30 -9.50
C VAL A 139 15.17 -13.75 -8.08
N ILE A 140 14.48 -14.87 -7.91
CA ILE A 140 14.39 -15.54 -6.62
C ILE A 140 15.59 -16.49 -6.55
N GLU A 141 16.45 -16.29 -5.56
CA GLU A 141 17.51 -17.23 -5.19
C GLU A 141 17.22 -17.73 -3.77
N ASP A 142 17.71 -18.92 -3.43
CA ASP A 142 17.55 -19.46 -2.07
C ASP A 142 18.32 -18.62 -1.03
#